data_AF-A0A961ETC1-F1
#
_entry.id   AF-A0A961ETC1-F1
#
_cell.length_a   1.000
_cell.length_b   1.000
_cell.length_c   1.000
_cell.angle_alpha   90.00
_cell.angle_beta   90.00
_cell.angle_gamma   90.00
#
_symmetry.space_group_name_H-M   'P 1'
#
loop_
_entity.id
_entity.type
_entity.pdbx_description
1 polymer ?
#
loop_
_entity_poly.entity_id
_entity_poly.type
_entity_poly.pdbx_seq_one_letter_code
_entity_poly.pdbx_strand_id
1 'polypeptide(L)'
;MASRKKGSDKEKLHCSFCGKEQDSVRRLVAGPGVYICDECIELCNEIIAEEGEQDSNAAGVLQELPRPSEIKKILDEYVIGQDDAKKALAVAVYNHYKRIQQNQKKGDVELDKSNIMLIGPTGSGKTLLAQTLARLLKVPFAIADATALTEAGYVGEDVENILLRLIQNASNDVKKAEIGIIYIDEIDKISRKTENPSITRDVSGEGVQQALLKIIEGTVANVPPQGGRKHPHQDFLTIDTKNILFICGGAFVGLDD
;
A
#
# COMPACT_ATOMS: atom_id res chain seq x y z
N MET A 1 5.08 -56.70 -64.94
CA MET A 1 4.01 -55.68 -64.97
C MET A 1 3.46 -55.57 -63.55
N ALA A 2 4.07 -54.76 -62.68
CA ALA A 2 3.80 -53.34 -62.45
C ALA A 2 2.45 -53.08 -61.77
N SER A 3 2.47 -52.82 -60.45
CA SER A 3 1.93 -51.57 -59.92
C SER A 3 2.45 -51.27 -58.51
N ARG A 4 3.12 -50.11 -58.39
CA ARG A 4 3.58 -49.49 -57.14
C ARG A 4 2.40 -48.77 -56.48
N LYS A 5 2.28 -48.83 -55.15
CA LYS A 5 1.56 -47.81 -54.37
C LYS A 5 2.50 -47.17 -53.34
N LYS A 6 2.90 -45.93 -53.65
CA LYS A 6 3.25 -44.84 -52.72
C LYS A 6 2.03 -44.57 -51.80
N GLY A 7 2.10 -43.99 -50.61
CA GLY A 7 3.16 -43.40 -49.81
C GLY A 7 2.54 -43.14 -48.43
N SER A 8 3.38 -43.06 -47.40
CA SER A 8 2.99 -42.80 -46.02
C SER A 8 2.43 -41.38 -45.86
N ASP A 9 1.15 -41.23 -45.58
CA ASP A 9 0.59 -40.00 -45.03
C ASP A 9 1.19 -39.79 -43.64
N LYS A 10 2.21 -38.93 -43.54
CA LYS A 10 2.64 -38.37 -42.26
C LYS A 10 1.52 -37.44 -41.81
N GLU A 11 0.80 -37.81 -40.74
CA GLU A 11 -0.08 -36.87 -40.04
C GLU A 11 0.72 -35.60 -39.75
N LYS A 12 0.33 -34.52 -40.41
CA LYS A 12 0.98 -33.23 -40.22
C LYS A 12 0.60 -32.70 -38.85
N LEU A 13 1.59 -32.55 -37.98
CA LEU A 13 1.40 -31.94 -36.67
C LEU A 13 1.06 -30.46 -36.83
N HIS A 14 0.14 -29.96 -36.01
CA HIS A 14 -0.38 -28.60 -36.05
C HIS A 14 -0.53 -28.06 -34.64
N CYS A 15 -0.37 -26.74 -34.49
CA CYS A 15 -0.60 -26.05 -33.22
C CYS A 15 -2.09 -26.07 -32.86
N SER A 16 -2.42 -26.52 -31.66
CA SER A 16 -3.80 -26.59 -31.15
C SER A 16 -4.41 -25.22 -30.83
N PHE A 17 -3.60 -24.15 -30.79
CA PHE A 17 -4.04 -22.79 -30.47
C PHE A 17 -4.31 -21.95 -31.73
N CYS A 18 -3.36 -21.90 -32.67
CA CYS A 18 -3.48 -21.09 -33.89
C CYS A 18 -3.72 -21.90 -35.17
N GLY A 19 -3.68 -23.23 -35.12
CA GLY A 19 -3.91 -24.11 -36.27
C GLY A 19 -2.78 -24.20 -37.29
N LYS A 20 -1.66 -23.49 -37.09
CA LYS A 20 -0.51 -23.55 -38.01
C LYS A 20 0.14 -24.94 -38.03
N GLU A 21 0.50 -25.41 -39.22
CA GLU A 21 1.28 -26.65 -39.41
C GLU A 21 2.71 -26.50 -38.85
N GLN A 22 3.34 -27.63 -38.49
CA GLN A 22 4.71 -27.66 -37.94
C GLN A 22 5.74 -26.95 -38.83
N ASP A 23 5.59 -26.99 -40.14
CA ASP A 23 6.51 -26.37 -41.10
C ASP A 23 6.38 -24.83 -41.15
N SER A 24 5.28 -24.28 -40.63
CA SER A 24 4.97 -22.85 -40.64
C SER A 24 5.40 -22.12 -39.37
N VAL A 25 6.02 -22.82 -38.41
CA VAL A 25 6.44 -22.28 -37.11
C VAL A 25 7.87 -22.71 -36.80
N ARG A 26 8.60 -21.91 -36.02
CA ARG A 26 10.02 -22.20 -35.74
C ARG A 26 10.16 -23.34 -34.74
N ARG A 27 9.25 -23.45 -33.77
CA ARG A 27 9.18 -24.56 -32.82
C ARG A 27 7.75 -24.96 -32.55
N LEU A 28 7.54 -26.26 -32.39
CA LEU A 28 6.29 -26.85 -31.93
C LEU A 28 6.60 -27.72 -30.71
N VAL A 29 6.01 -27.38 -29.57
CA VAL A 29 6.16 -28.08 -28.29
C VAL A 29 5.01 -29.06 -28.12
N ALA A 30 5.33 -30.32 -27.80
CA ALA A 30 4.34 -31.39 -27.63
C ALA A 30 3.99 -31.58 -26.14
N GLY A 31 2.70 -31.67 -25.84
CA GLY A 31 2.14 -32.09 -24.56
C GLY A 31 1.27 -33.35 -24.70
N PRO A 32 0.62 -33.82 -23.62
CA PRO A 32 -0.27 -34.98 -23.67
C PRO A 32 -1.49 -34.71 -24.57
N GLY A 33 -1.41 -35.10 -25.84
CA GLY A 33 -2.49 -34.94 -26.82
C GLY A 33 -2.67 -33.53 -27.39
N VAL A 34 -1.74 -32.61 -27.14
CA VAL A 34 -1.82 -31.20 -27.58
C VAL A 34 -0.47 -30.69 -28.05
N TYR A 35 -0.47 -29.68 -28.91
CA TYR A 35 0.74 -29.04 -29.42
C TYR A 35 0.59 -27.52 -29.38
N ILE A 36 1.67 -26.81 -29.04
CA ILE A 36 1.69 -25.34 -29.02
C ILE A 36 2.95 -24.82 -29.73
N CYS A 37 2.81 -23.79 -30.57
CA CYS A 37 3.95 -23.18 -31.26
C CYS A 37 4.61 -22.06 -30.47
N ASP A 38 5.81 -21.66 -30.85
CA ASP A 38 6.56 -20.57 -30.24
C ASP A 38 5.81 -19.24 -30.26
N GLU A 39 5.15 -18.88 -31.36
CA GLU A 39 4.36 -17.64 -31.42
C GLU A 39 3.18 -17.63 -30.43
N CYS A 40 2.49 -18.76 -30.26
CA CYS A 40 1.40 -18.86 -29.27
C CYS A 40 1.94 -18.82 -27.84
N ILE A 41 3.14 -19.36 -27.58
CA ILE A 41 3.80 -19.24 -26.29
C ILE A 41 4.14 -17.77 -26.00
N GLU A 42 4.68 -17.05 -26.99
CA GLU A 42 4.97 -15.62 -26.86
C GLU A 42 3.70 -14.81 -26.57
N LEU A 43 2.63 -15.02 -27.35
CA LEU A 43 1.36 -14.35 -27.13
C LEU A 43 0.73 -14.71 -25.77
N CYS A 44 0.76 -15.98 -25.36
CA CYS A 44 0.29 -16.37 -24.03
C CYS A 44 1.13 -15.72 -22.92
N ASN A 45 2.45 -15.60 -23.09
CA ASN A 45 3.31 -14.91 -22.13
C ASN A 45 3.00 -13.41 -22.07
N GLU A 46 2.69 -12.77 -23.21
CA GLU A 46 2.26 -11.36 -23.24
C GLU A 46 0.93 -11.16 -22.52
N ILE A 47 -0.08 -12.01 -22.79
CA ILE A 47 -1.39 -11.94 -22.12
C ILE A 47 -1.24 -12.18 -20.60
N ILE A 48 -0.44 -13.18 -20.20
CA ILE A 48 -0.16 -13.46 -18.79
C ILE A 48 0.63 -12.32 -18.14
N ALA A 49 1.53 -11.66 -18.87
CA ALA A 49 2.26 -10.49 -18.38
C ALA A 49 1.32 -9.30 -18.18
N GLU A 50 0.38 -9.04 -19.09
CA GLU A 50 -0.63 -8.00 -18.97
C GLU A 50 -1.60 -8.25 -17.78
N GLU A 51 -1.98 -9.50 -17.53
CA GLU A 51 -2.76 -9.89 -16.34
C GLU A 51 -1.93 -9.79 -15.04
N GLY A 52 -0.65 -10.20 -15.09
CA GLY A 52 0.29 -10.08 -13.98
C GLY A 52 0.63 -8.63 -13.61
N GLU A 53 0.59 -7.70 -14.56
CA GLU A 53 0.75 -6.25 -14.33
C GLU A 53 -0.43 -5.64 -13.57
N GLN A 54 -1.64 -6.24 -13.68
CA GLN A 54 -2.81 -5.80 -12.91
C GLN A 54 -2.73 -6.25 -11.43
N ASP A 55 -2.20 -7.44 -11.17
CA ASP A 55 -2.03 -8.01 -9.82
C ASP A 55 -0.71 -7.56 -9.14
N SER A 56 0.30 -7.13 -9.90
CA SER A 56 1.59 -6.62 -9.39
C SER A 56 1.62 -5.09 -9.20
N ASN A 57 0.47 -4.43 -9.19
CA ASN A 57 0.38 -2.98 -9.02
C ASN A 57 0.91 -2.45 -7.67
N ALA A 58 1.11 -3.30 -6.65
CA ALA A 58 1.84 -2.88 -5.44
C ALA A 58 3.36 -2.71 -5.70
N ALA A 59 3.92 -3.41 -6.69
CA ALA A 59 5.33 -3.32 -7.09
C ALA A 59 5.55 -2.34 -8.27
N GLY A 60 4.58 -2.21 -9.19
CA GLY A 60 4.65 -1.29 -10.34
C GLY A 60 4.64 0.19 -9.96
N VAL A 61 3.85 0.59 -8.95
CA VAL A 61 3.77 1.99 -8.46
C VAL A 61 5.10 2.49 -7.92
N LEU A 62 6.00 1.60 -7.50
CA LEU A 62 7.30 1.98 -6.94
C LEU A 62 8.41 2.06 -7.99
N GLN A 63 8.28 1.43 -9.18
CA GLN A 63 9.42 1.26 -10.11
C GLN A 63 10.14 2.56 -10.51
N GLU A 64 9.43 3.69 -10.55
CA GLU A 64 10.03 5.03 -10.70
C GLU A 64 9.57 5.97 -9.58
N LEU A 65 10.14 5.79 -8.39
CA LEU A 65 9.97 6.74 -7.29
C LEU A 65 10.51 8.14 -7.68
N PRO A 66 9.67 9.19 -7.68
CA PRO A 66 10.11 10.53 -8.01
C PRO A 66 11.17 11.01 -7.01
N ARG A 67 12.17 11.72 -7.50
CA ARG A 67 13.23 12.30 -6.67
C ARG A 67 12.62 13.31 -5.69
N PRO A 68 13.25 13.53 -4.52
CA PRO A 68 12.74 14.52 -3.55
C PRO A 68 12.49 15.91 -4.15
N SER A 69 13.32 16.34 -5.11
CA SER A 69 13.14 17.60 -5.84
C SER A 69 11.86 17.65 -6.68
N GLU A 70 11.46 16.52 -7.26
CA GLU A 70 10.25 16.38 -8.08
C GLU A 70 9.01 16.34 -7.20
N ILE A 71 9.07 15.59 -6.09
CA ILE A 71 8.02 15.59 -5.06
C ILE A 71 7.79 17.02 -4.54
N LYS A 72 8.87 17.72 -4.16
CA LYS A 72 8.80 19.10 -3.66
C LYS A 72 8.20 20.05 -4.70
N LYS A 73 8.56 19.91 -5.98
CA LYS A 73 8.02 20.73 -7.06
C LYS A 73 6.51 20.56 -7.21
N ILE A 74 6.00 19.33 -7.11
CA ILE A 74 4.55 19.08 -7.20
C ILE A 74 3.84 19.60 -5.96
N LEU A 75 4.44 19.44 -4.77
CA LEU A 75 3.90 20.06 -3.55
C LEU A 75 3.84 21.59 -3.65
N ASP A 76 4.79 22.23 -4.34
CA ASP A 76 4.78 23.69 -4.60
C ASP A 76 3.57 24.15 -5.43
N GLU A 77 2.99 23.29 -6.27
CA GLU A 77 1.83 23.63 -7.10
C GLU A 77 0.52 23.74 -6.28
N TYR A 78 0.45 23.05 -5.13
CA TYR A 78 -0.75 22.99 -4.30
C TYR A 78 -0.61 23.71 -2.95
N VAL A 79 0.60 23.78 -2.39
CA VAL A 79 0.87 24.36 -1.07
C VAL A 79 1.87 25.51 -1.18
N ILE A 80 1.37 26.73 -0.98
CA ILE A 80 2.17 27.96 -1.04
C ILE A 80 2.93 28.16 0.28
N GLY A 81 4.23 28.52 0.18
CA GLY A 81 5.11 28.63 1.35
C GLY A 81 5.49 27.27 1.92
N GLN A 82 5.79 27.18 3.22
CA GLN A 82 6.12 25.90 3.91
C GLN A 82 7.31 25.14 3.28
N ASP A 83 8.32 25.84 2.77
CA ASP A 83 9.42 25.25 2.00
C ASP A 83 10.20 24.18 2.77
N ASP A 84 10.47 24.41 4.05
CA ASP A 84 11.23 23.46 4.88
C ASP A 84 10.42 22.19 5.16
N ALA A 85 9.12 22.32 5.43
CA ALA A 85 8.22 21.19 5.60
C ALA A 85 8.11 20.37 4.30
N LYS A 86 7.98 21.02 3.14
CA LYS A 86 7.93 20.33 1.83
C LYS A 86 9.22 19.58 1.52
N LYS A 87 10.39 20.17 1.81
CA LYS A 87 11.70 19.50 1.62
C LYS A 87 11.83 18.29 2.54
N ALA A 88 11.55 18.44 3.83
CA ALA A 88 11.64 17.37 4.80
C ALA A 88 10.69 16.21 4.45
N LEU A 89 9.44 16.54 4.12
CA LEU A 89 8.41 15.58 3.70
C LEU A 89 8.84 14.82 2.43
N ALA A 90 9.35 15.53 1.41
CA ALA A 90 9.81 14.91 0.18
C ALA A 90 10.95 13.91 0.40
N VAL A 91 11.91 14.23 1.27
CA VAL A 91 13.02 13.33 1.60
C VAL A 91 12.53 12.12 2.41
N ALA A 92 11.72 12.36 3.45
CA ALA A 92 11.21 11.30 4.32
C ALA A 92 10.40 10.27 3.53
N VAL A 93 9.52 10.74 2.65
CA VAL A 93 8.67 9.90 1.81
C VAL A 93 9.48 9.13 0.78
N TYR A 94 10.42 9.80 0.09
CA TYR A 94 11.31 9.12 -0.84
C TYR A 94 12.08 7.99 -0.15
N ASN A 95 12.62 8.24 1.05
CA ASN A 95 13.33 7.24 1.83
C ASN A 95 12.41 6.11 2.29
N HIS A 96 11.18 6.41 2.74
CA HIS A 96 10.20 5.40 3.17
C HIS A 96 9.90 4.40 2.06
N TYR A 97 9.64 4.88 0.85
CA TYR A 97 9.31 4.01 -0.27
C TYR A 97 10.54 3.34 -0.89
N LYS A 98 11.70 4.01 -0.91
CA LYS A 98 12.97 3.38 -1.30
C LYS A 98 13.34 2.22 -0.38
N ARG A 99 13.08 2.36 0.93
CA ARG A 99 13.23 1.31 1.94
C ARG A 99 12.34 0.10 1.63
N ILE A 100 11.08 0.31 1.28
CA ILE A 100 10.15 -0.77 0.92
C ILE A 100 10.66 -1.54 -0.30
N GLN A 101 11.17 -0.84 -1.32
CA GLN A 101 11.78 -1.50 -2.48
C GLN A 101 13.04 -2.30 -2.15
N GLN A 102 13.87 -1.78 -1.24
CA GLN A 102 15.13 -2.42 -0.85
C GLN A 102 14.93 -3.62 0.07
N ASN A 103 13.94 -3.59 0.96
CA ASN A 103 13.63 -4.73 1.84
C ASN A 103 13.18 -5.99 1.08
N GLN A 104 12.82 -5.87 -0.20
CA GLN A 104 12.58 -7.03 -1.07
C GLN A 104 13.90 -7.69 -1.56
N LYS A 105 15.03 -6.97 -1.50
CA LYS A 105 16.37 -7.47 -1.83
C LYS A 105 17.04 -7.90 -0.54
N LYS A 106 17.21 -9.21 -0.34
CA LYS A 106 17.91 -9.79 0.83
C LYS A 106 19.25 -9.10 1.08
N GLY A 107 19.29 -8.23 2.08
CA GLY A 107 20.50 -7.61 2.63
C GLY A 107 20.50 -7.74 4.15
N ASP A 108 21.69 -7.71 4.75
CA ASP A 108 21.89 -7.93 6.20
C ASP A 108 21.38 -6.78 7.10
N VAL A 109 20.97 -5.65 6.52
CA VAL A 109 20.56 -4.45 7.27
C VAL A 109 19.05 -4.26 7.15
N GLU A 110 18.34 -4.46 8.27
CA GLU A 110 16.93 -4.06 8.38
C GLU A 110 16.84 -2.54 8.60
N LEU A 111 16.06 -1.89 7.73
CA LEU A 111 15.75 -0.48 7.85
C LEU A 111 14.35 -0.29 8.47
N ASP A 112 14.31 0.46 9.56
CA ASP A 112 13.06 0.86 10.21
C ASP A 112 12.32 1.94 9.41
N LYS A 113 11.00 1.97 9.56
CA LYS A 113 10.17 3.03 8.97
C LYS A 113 10.36 4.34 9.73
N SER A 114 10.41 5.45 8.99
CA SER A 114 10.47 6.79 9.57
C SER A 114 9.12 7.48 9.39
N ASN A 115 8.32 7.47 10.45
CA ASN A 115 7.05 8.19 10.48
C ASN A 115 7.28 9.71 10.59
N ILE A 116 6.27 10.50 10.26
CA ILE A 116 6.38 11.96 10.12
C ILE A 116 5.47 12.63 11.13
N MET A 117 5.96 13.69 11.78
CA MET A 117 5.17 14.59 12.64
C MET A 117 5.17 15.97 12.00
N LEU A 118 3.98 16.46 11.62
CA LEU A 118 3.76 17.80 11.08
C LEU A 118 3.23 18.72 12.18
N ILE A 119 4.07 19.67 12.57
CA ILE A 119 3.76 20.68 13.58
C ILE A 119 3.50 22.01 12.86
N GLY A 120 2.41 22.68 13.21
CA GLY A 120 2.14 24.03 12.72
C GLY A 120 0.69 24.44 12.95
N PRO A 121 0.36 25.74 12.82
CA PRO A 121 -0.96 26.26 13.18
C PRO A 121 -2.10 25.65 12.34
N THR A 122 -3.32 25.77 12.84
CA THR A 122 -4.52 25.39 12.07
C THR A 122 -4.57 26.17 10.77
N GLY A 123 -4.92 25.50 9.67
CA GLY A 123 -5.01 26.13 8.35
C GLY A 123 -3.66 26.33 7.62
N SER A 124 -2.53 25.89 8.16
CA SER A 124 -1.21 26.00 7.48
C SER A 124 -0.99 25.03 6.32
N GLY A 125 -1.94 24.13 6.05
CA GLY A 125 -1.87 23.17 4.94
C GLY A 125 -1.33 21.78 5.29
N LYS A 126 -1.21 21.40 6.59
CA LYS A 126 -0.76 20.06 7.02
C LYS A 126 -1.50 18.92 6.32
N THR A 127 -2.83 18.93 6.40
CA THR A 127 -3.70 17.93 5.77
C THR A 127 -3.57 17.94 4.24
N LEU A 128 -3.45 19.13 3.63
CA LEU A 128 -3.29 19.28 2.18
C LEU A 128 -1.95 18.74 1.67
N LEU A 129 -0.87 18.90 2.44
CA LEU A 129 0.45 18.31 2.14
C LEU A 129 0.35 16.77 2.07
N ALA A 130 -0.22 16.15 3.10
CA ALA A 130 -0.38 14.69 3.17
C ALA A 130 -1.27 14.15 2.03
N GLN A 131 -2.41 14.79 1.78
CA GLN A 131 -3.32 14.43 0.67
C GLN A 131 -2.67 14.57 -0.71
N THR A 132 -1.92 15.64 -0.94
CA THR A 132 -1.24 15.88 -2.23
C THR A 132 -0.15 14.85 -2.46
N LEU A 133 0.58 14.47 -1.41
CA LEU A 133 1.61 13.46 -1.49
C LEU A 133 1.05 12.06 -1.82
N ALA A 134 -0.05 11.67 -1.19
CA ALA A 134 -0.69 10.39 -1.50
C ALA A 134 -1.20 10.33 -2.95
N ARG A 135 -1.81 11.43 -3.44
CA ARG A 135 -2.25 11.55 -4.84
C ARG A 135 -1.08 11.44 -5.83
N LEU A 136 0.04 12.09 -5.51
CA LEU A 136 1.26 12.01 -6.32
C LEU A 136 1.77 10.57 -6.45
N LEU A 137 1.84 9.86 -5.32
CA LEU A 137 2.39 8.51 -5.27
C LEU A 137 1.39 7.43 -5.68
N LYS A 138 0.12 7.78 -5.89
CA LYS A 138 -0.95 6.85 -6.27
C LYS A 138 -1.09 5.67 -5.28
N VAL A 139 -0.89 5.94 -4.00
CA VAL A 139 -1.02 4.96 -2.92
C VAL A 139 -2.32 5.17 -2.14
N PRO A 140 -2.89 4.13 -1.52
CA PRO A 140 -4.06 4.27 -0.66
C PRO A 140 -3.79 5.27 0.47
N PHE A 141 -4.80 6.06 0.81
CA PHE A 141 -4.69 7.12 1.82
C PHE A 141 -5.88 7.10 2.76
N ALA A 142 -5.65 7.14 4.06
CA ALA A 142 -6.69 7.27 5.06
C ALA A 142 -6.42 8.48 5.96
N ILE A 143 -7.49 9.19 6.32
CA ILE A 143 -7.46 10.27 7.31
C ILE A 143 -8.19 9.78 8.56
N ALA A 144 -7.60 10.06 9.72
CA ALA A 144 -8.22 9.89 11.02
C ALA A 144 -8.04 11.17 11.84
N ASP A 145 -9.03 11.47 12.67
CA ASP A 145 -8.97 12.52 13.68
C ASP A 145 -8.69 11.84 15.03
N ALA A 146 -7.60 12.23 15.70
CA ALA A 146 -7.22 11.63 16.98
C ALA A 146 -8.26 11.84 18.08
N THR A 147 -9.08 12.91 18.00
CA THR A 147 -10.12 13.21 19.00
C THR A 147 -11.32 12.26 18.93
N ALA A 148 -11.55 11.65 17.77
CA ALA A 148 -12.63 10.68 17.56
C ALA A 148 -12.27 9.27 18.06
N LEU A 149 -10.98 9.03 18.34
CA LEU A 149 -10.47 7.73 18.75
C LEU A 149 -10.74 7.47 20.23
N THR A 150 -11.07 6.23 20.54
CA THR A 150 -11.24 5.75 21.92
C THR A 150 -10.54 4.42 22.10
N GLU A 151 -10.15 4.11 23.34
CA GLU A 151 -9.66 2.78 23.69
C GLU A 151 -10.68 1.69 23.32
N ALA A 152 -10.18 0.53 22.88
CA ALA A 152 -11.00 -0.61 22.52
C ALA A 152 -12.02 -0.96 23.63
N GLY A 153 -13.28 -1.11 23.24
CA GLY A 153 -14.38 -1.42 24.16
C GLY A 153 -15.17 -0.22 24.68
N TYR A 154 -14.80 1.00 24.30
CA TYR A 154 -15.54 2.23 24.60
C TYR A 154 -16.36 2.75 23.41
N VAL A 155 -17.20 3.76 23.66
CA VAL A 155 -18.03 4.39 22.63
C VAL A 155 -17.18 5.43 21.89
N GLY A 156 -16.79 5.11 20.66
CA GLY A 156 -15.98 5.97 19.78
C GLY A 156 -15.42 5.18 18.60
N GLU A 157 -14.53 5.79 17.83
CA GLU A 157 -13.83 5.11 16.73
C GLU A 157 -12.65 4.29 17.27
N ASP A 158 -12.60 2.99 16.96
CA ASP A 158 -11.44 2.15 17.29
C ASP A 158 -10.28 2.44 16.32
N VAL A 159 -9.05 2.33 16.80
CA VAL A 159 -7.82 2.51 16.01
C VAL A 159 -7.78 1.56 14.81
N GLU A 160 -8.34 0.35 14.96
CA GLU A 160 -8.44 -0.64 13.88
C GLU A 160 -9.34 -0.17 12.72
N ASN A 161 -10.30 0.74 12.95
CA ASN A 161 -11.13 1.30 11.88
C ASN A 161 -10.33 2.17 10.90
N ILE A 162 -9.21 2.77 11.35
CA ILE A 162 -8.31 3.52 10.47
C ILE A 162 -7.72 2.59 9.40
N LEU A 163 -7.33 1.38 9.82
CA LEU A 163 -6.81 0.35 8.91
C LEU A 163 -7.91 -0.14 7.96
N LEU A 164 -9.14 -0.32 8.44
CA LEU A 164 -10.28 -0.67 7.60
C LEU A 164 -10.51 0.37 6.50
N ARG A 165 -10.50 1.67 6.85
CA ARG A 165 -10.62 2.77 5.88
C ARG A 165 -9.50 2.73 4.84
N LEU A 166 -8.27 2.44 5.25
CA LEU A 166 -7.14 2.31 4.32
C LEU A 166 -7.33 1.14 3.35
N ILE A 167 -7.78 -0.02 3.85
CA ILE A 167 -8.10 -1.20 3.03
C ILE A 167 -9.23 -0.90 2.04
N GLN A 168 -10.28 -0.22 2.48
CA GLN A 168 -11.38 0.20 1.60
C GLN A 168 -10.90 1.15 0.51
N ASN A 169 -10.04 2.11 0.86
CA ASN A 169 -9.41 3.03 -0.10
C ASN A 169 -8.40 2.35 -1.03
N ALA A 170 -7.99 1.12 -0.69
CA ALA A 170 -7.22 0.22 -1.54
C ALA A 170 -8.11 -0.74 -2.36
N SER A 171 -9.41 -0.49 -2.47
CA SER A 171 -10.37 -1.40 -3.13
C SER A 171 -10.38 -2.81 -2.55
N ASN A 172 -10.20 -2.92 -1.23
CA ASN A 172 -10.05 -4.18 -0.47
C ASN A 172 -8.80 -5.00 -0.80
N ASP A 173 -7.81 -4.41 -1.48
CA ASP A 173 -6.51 -5.02 -1.71
C ASP A 173 -5.60 -4.76 -0.50
N VAL A 174 -5.42 -5.79 0.34
CA VAL A 174 -4.58 -5.71 1.54
C VAL A 174 -3.13 -5.36 1.18
N LYS A 175 -2.57 -5.91 0.10
CA LYS A 175 -1.18 -5.66 -0.28
C LYS A 175 -0.94 -4.23 -0.73
N LYS A 176 -1.92 -3.61 -1.40
CA LYS A 176 -1.88 -2.16 -1.67
C LYS A 176 -2.04 -1.33 -0.39
N ALA A 177 -2.90 -1.75 0.54
CA ALA A 177 -3.07 -1.05 1.81
C ALA A 177 -1.79 -1.05 2.67
N GLU A 178 -1.03 -2.15 2.67
CA GLU A 178 0.25 -2.30 3.42
C GLU A 178 1.32 -1.28 3.01
N ILE A 179 1.22 -0.66 1.82
CA ILE A 179 2.13 0.41 1.34
C ILE A 179 1.46 1.79 1.30
N GLY A 180 0.28 1.92 1.89
CA GLY A 180 -0.49 3.14 1.96
C GLY A 180 0.05 4.17 2.96
N ILE A 181 -0.68 5.28 3.06
CA ILE A 181 -0.39 6.39 3.96
C ILE A 181 -1.59 6.61 4.89
N ILE A 182 -1.33 6.73 6.18
CA ILE A 182 -2.30 7.13 7.20
C ILE A 182 -1.92 8.52 7.71
N TYR A 183 -2.84 9.48 7.59
CA TYR A 183 -2.72 10.79 8.21
C TYR A 183 -3.60 10.87 9.47
N ILE A 184 -3.01 11.19 10.62
CA ILE A 184 -3.70 11.34 11.91
C ILE A 184 -3.65 12.81 12.30
N ASP A 185 -4.77 13.52 12.23
CA ASP A 185 -4.86 14.93 12.64
C ASP A 185 -5.11 15.07 14.15
N GLU A 186 -4.91 16.29 14.66
CA GLU A 186 -5.19 16.67 16.06
C GLU A 186 -4.49 15.79 17.13
N ILE A 187 -3.29 15.28 16.83
CA ILE A 187 -2.55 14.43 17.77
C ILE A 187 -2.18 15.17 19.08
N ASP A 188 -2.13 16.50 19.05
CA ASP A 188 -1.92 17.35 20.22
C ASP A 188 -3.11 17.37 21.21
N LYS A 189 -4.27 16.84 20.81
CA LYS A 189 -5.45 16.78 21.69
C LYS A 189 -5.46 15.57 22.60
N ILE A 190 -4.85 14.46 22.17
CA ILE A 190 -4.74 13.24 22.97
C ILE A 190 -3.54 13.27 23.95
N SER A 191 -2.72 14.32 23.93
CA SER A 191 -1.55 14.49 24.80
C SER A 191 -1.84 15.24 26.11
N ARG A 192 -3.06 15.74 26.31
CA ARG A 192 -3.41 16.48 27.53
C ARG A 192 -3.46 15.55 28.75
N LYS A 193 -2.36 15.49 29.50
CA LYS A 193 -2.37 14.96 30.86
C LYS A 193 -3.20 15.89 31.73
N THR A 194 -4.30 15.42 32.31
CA THR A 194 -4.88 16.11 33.46
C THR A 194 -3.85 16.06 34.59
N GLU A 195 -3.47 17.21 35.16
CA GLU A 195 -2.47 17.29 36.25
C GLU A 195 -2.84 16.45 37.48
N ASN A 196 -4.12 16.09 37.62
CA ASN A 196 -4.55 15.04 38.51
C ASN A 196 -4.64 13.72 37.73
N PRO A 197 -3.87 12.67 38.10
CA PRO A 197 -4.11 11.32 37.59
C PRO A 197 -5.53 10.96 38.02
N SER A 198 -6.47 11.00 37.07
CA SER A 198 -7.81 10.55 37.35
C SER A 198 -7.73 9.09 37.78
N ILE A 199 -8.36 8.76 38.90
CA ILE A 199 -8.53 7.37 39.34
C ILE A 199 -9.36 6.58 38.31
N THR A 200 -10.14 7.28 37.47
CA THR A 200 -10.88 6.68 36.35
C THR A 200 -9.96 6.47 35.15
N ARG A 201 -10.02 5.27 34.55
CA ARG A 201 -9.29 4.88 33.34
C ARG A 201 -9.34 5.96 32.25
N ASP A 202 -8.19 6.31 31.69
CA ASP A 202 -8.08 7.24 30.57
C ASP A 202 -8.40 6.53 29.25
N VAL A 203 -9.53 6.90 28.65
CA VAL A 203 -10.12 6.23 27.49
C VAL A 203 -9.78 6.95 26.17
N SER A 204 -9.39 8.23 26.24
CA SER A 204 -9.25 9.11 25.06
C SER A 204 -7.87 9.77 24.95
N GLY A 205 -7.06 9.76 26.01
CA GLY A 205 -5.69 10.27 26.01
C GLY A 205 -4.67 9.14 25.82
N GLU A 206 -4.09 8.69 26.93
CA GLU A 206 -3.02 7.69 26.95
C GLU A 206 -3.46 6.35 26.35
N GLY A 207 -4.69 5.90 26.60
CA GLY A 207 -5.20 4.65 26.02
C GLY A 207 -5.18 4.65 24.49
N VAL A 208 -5.50 5.79 23.87
CA VAL A 208 -5.42 5.97 22.41
C VAL A 208 -3.98 5.98 21.94
N GLN A 209 -3.07 6.65 22.66
CA GLN A 209 -1.64 6.65 22.33
C GLN A 209 -1.06 5.23 22.34
N GLN A 210 -1.38 4.43 23.36
CA GLN A 210 -0.93 3.04 23.47
C GLN A 210 -1.47 2.15 22.34
N ALA A 211 -2.73 2.37 21.92
CA ALA A 211 -3.30 1.66 20.80
C ALA A 211 -2.65 2.06 19.46
N LEU A 212 -2.42 3.36 19.26
CA LEU A 212 -1.72 3.89 18.08
C LEU A 212 -0.27 3.40 17.99
N LEU A 213 0.46 3.33 19.10
CA LEU A 213 1.86 2.86 19.13
C LEU A 213 2.01 1.49 18.46
N LYS A 214 1.10 0.55 18.74
CA LYS A 214 1.15 -0.81 18.17
C LYS A 214 1.13 -0.81 16.64
N ILE A 215 0.28 0.02 16.03
CA ILE A 215 0.18 0.12 14.57
C ILE A 215 1.28 1.01 13.96
N ILE A 216 1.74 2.01 14.71
CA ILE A 216 2.81 2.94 14.29
C ILE A 216 4.18 2.27 14.31
N GLU A 217 4.45 1.32 15.20
CA GLU A 217 5.72 0.57 15.24
C GLU A 217 5.76 -0.53 14.17
N GLY A 218 4.65 -1.25 14.01
CA GLY A 218 4.55 -2.38 13.10
C GLY A 218 4.04 -3.62 13.83
N THR A 219 2.77 -3.91 13.59
CA THR A 219 2.09 -5.11 14.05
C THR A 219 1.31 -5.74 12.90
N VAL A 220 1.08 -7.04 13.02
CA VAL A 220 0.03 -7.74 12.26
C VAL A 220 -1.28 -7.48 12.99
N ALA A 221 -2.17 -6.71 12.38
CA ALA A 221 -3.47 -6.34 12.94
C ALA A 221 -4.59 -7.16 12.30
N ASN A 222 -5.62 -7.50 13.09
CA ASN A 222 -6.81 -8.18 12.61
C ASN A 222 -7.99 -7.20 12.61
N VAL A 223 -8.53 -6.93 11.43
CA VAL A 223 -9.52 -5.88 11.18
C VAL A 223 -10.84 -6.52 10.73
N PRO A 224 -11.99 -6.16 11.33
CA PRO A 224 -13.28 -6.70 10.90
C PRO A 224 -13.68 -6.15 9.51
N PRO A 225 -14.19 -6.99 8.59
CA PRO A 225 -14.50 -6.62 7.20
C PRO A 225 -15.72 -5.69 7.08
N GLN A 226 -16.62 -5.74 8.06
CA GLN A 226 -17.72 -4.79 8.22
C GLN A 226 -17.44 -4.02 9.50
N GLY A 227 -17.21 -2.71 9.40
CA GLY A 227 -16.94 -1.86 10.57
C GLY A 227 -18.00 -2.08 11.64
N GLY A 228 -17.59 -2.13 12.91
CA GLY A 228 -18.47 -2.50 14.01
C GLY A 228 -17.74 -3.26 15.12
N ARG A 229 -18.50 -3.68 16.15
CA ARG A 229 -17.93 -4.42 17.29
C ARG A 229 -17.54 -5.84 16.88
N LYS A 230 -16.40 -6.32 17.38
CA LYS A 230 -15.86 -7.67 17.15
C LYS A 230 -16.90 -8.74 17.51
N HIS A 231 -17.42 -9.46 16.51
CA HIS A 231 -18.21 -10.66 16.74
C HIS A 231 -17.32 -11.91 16.69
N PRO A 232 -17.46 -12.90 17.61
CA PRO A 232 -16.56 -14.05 17.71
C PRO A 232 -16.48 -14.97 16.49
N HIS A 233 -17.48 -14.92 15.60
CA HIS A 233 -17.60 -15.78 14.41
C HIS A 233 -17.39 -15.03 13.08
N GLN A 234 -16.92 -13.78 13.13
CA GLN A 234 -16.68 -12.98 11.94
C GLN A 234 -15.28 -13.25 11.39
N ASP A 235 -15.16 -13.41 10.07
CA ASP A 235 -13.86 -13.46 9.41
C ASP A 235 -13.13 -12.13 9.58
N PHE A 236 -11.82 -12.15 9.80
CA PHE A 236 -11.00 -10.94 9.94
C PHE A 236 -10.07 -10.78 8.74
N LEU A 237 -9.86 -9.52 8.34
CA LEU A 237 -8.80 -9.14 7.41
C LEU A 237 -7.51 -8.95 8.21
N THR A 238 -6.46 -9.66 7.84
CA THR A 238 -5.14 -9.52 8.45
C THR A 238 -4.30 -8.54 7.62
N ILE A 239 -3.71 -7.52 8.26
CA ILE A 239 -2.88 -6.51 7.61
C ILE A 239 -1.57 -6.27 8.38
N ASP A 240 -0.43 -6.22 7.68
CA ASP A 240 0.86 -5.83 8.26
C ASP A 240 1.08 -4.32 8.15
N THR A 241 1.28 -3.66 9.29
CA THR A 241 1.47 -2.21 9.37
C THR A 241 2.94 -1.76 9.26
N LYS A 242 3.91 -2.67 9.09
CA LYS A 242 5.36 -2.37 9.00
C LYS A 242 5.72 -1.43 7.84
N ASN A 243 4.94 -1.45 6.75
CA ASN A 243 5.22 -0.65 5.55
C ASN A 243 4.25 0.52 5.32
N ILE A 244 3.24 0.67 6.19
CA ILE A 244 2.32 1.80 6.15
C ILE A 244 3.06 3.04 6.69
N LEU A 245 3.01 4.14 5.95
CA LEU A 245 3.55 5.42 6.40
C LEU A 245 2.55 6.14 7.28
N PHE A 246 2.96 6.50 8.51
CA PHE A 246 2.15 7.36 9.37
C PHE A 246 2.64 8.80 9.31
N ILE A 247 1.71 9.72 9.08
CA ILE A 247 1.91 11.17 9.15
C ILE A 247 0.98 11.71 10.23
N CYS A 248 1.52 12.11 11.37
CA CYS A 248 0.74 12.74 12.44
C CYS A 248 0.78 14.26 12.27
N GLY A 249 -0.35 14.93 12.44
CA GLY A 249 -0.51 16.37 12.39
C GLY A 249 -1.01 16.92 13.72
N GLY A 250 -0.48 18.07 14.14
CA GLY A 250 -0.96 18.76 15.33
C GLY A 250 -0.63 20.24 15.31
N ALA A 251 -1.42 21.04 16.04
CA ALA A 251 -1.17 22.47 16.19
C ALA A 251 -0.14 22.76 17.30
N PHE A 252 -0.13 21.95 18.36
CA PHE A 252 0.74 22.09 19.53
C PHE A 252 0.78 23.54 20.06
N VAL A 253 -0.38 24.06 20.43
CA VAL A 253 -0.49 25.40 21.03
C VAL A 253 0.32 25.44 22.32
N GLY A 254 1.21 26.43 22.45
CA GLY A 254 2.09 26.59 23.62
C GLY A 254 3.38 25.77 23.56
N LEU A 255 3.80 25.29 22.38
CA LEU A 255 5.09 24.61 22.21
C LEU A 255 6.28 25.58 22.30
N ASP A 256 6.05 26.86 22.01
CA ASP A 256 7.05 27.93 22.06
C ASP A 256 7.21 28.56 23.46
N ASP A 257 6.32 28.21 24.41
CA ASP A 257 6.32 28.67 25.81
C ASP A 257 7.21 27.78 26.69
#